data_AF-A0A1F4F5P5-F1
#
_entry.id   AF-A0A1F4F5P5-F1
#
_cell.length_a   1.000
_cell.length_b   1.000
_cell.length_c   1.000
_cell.angle_alpha   90.00
_cell.angle_beta   90.00
_cell.angle_gamma   90.00
#
_symmetry.space_group_name_H-M   'P 1'
#
loop_
_entity.id
_entity.type
_entity.pdbx_description
1 polymer ?
#
loop_
_entity_poly.entity_id
_entity_poly.type
_entity_poly.pdbx_seq_one_letter_code
_entity_poly.pdbx_strand_id
1 'polypeptide(L)'
;MAFPDRIISEFDHTLRALAGVHEAARPNPADEIVEAELDEKERAHAAGLMRVNHVGEVCAQALYQGQAITARDPQARAALEQAAGEEQDHLAWSAERIRELDGRTSLLNPLWYAGSFVMGAAAGALGDRWNLAFLAETERQVEEHLSGHLQKLPAEDRRTRALVEVMRADEAKHRDTALGLGAAELPAPVKLAMRLASKVMTTLSYRL
;
A
#
# COMPACT_ATOMS: atom_id res chain seq x y z
N MET A 1 12.32 -20.56 10.63
CA MET A 1 10.99 -21.01 10.16
C MET A 1 11.18 -21.97 9.01
N ALA A 2 10.49 -23.11 9.01
CA ALA A 2 10.61 -24.09 7.92
C ALA A 2 9.90 -23.59 6.64
N PHE A 3 10.28 -24.10 5.48
CA PHE A 3 9.69 -23.71 4.19
C PHE A 3 8.15 -23.88 4.11
N PRO A 4 7.55 -24.97 4.63
CA PRO A 4 6.09 -25.13 4.65
C PRO A 4 5.39 -24.09 5.54
N ASP A 5 5.95 -23.78 6.71
CA ASP A 5 5.39 -22.79 7.64
C ASP A 5 5.29 -21.41 7.00
N ARG A 6 6.29 -21.04 6.18
CA ARG A 6 6.30 -19.77 5.45
C ARG A 6 5.15 -19.72 4.45
N ILE A 7 4.97 -20.75 3.63
CA ILE A 7 3.88 -20.79 2.63
C ILE A 7 2.50 -20.64 3.30
N ILE A 8 2.31 -21.30 4.44
CA ILE A 8 1.06 -21.21 5.20
C ILE A 8 0.83 -19.79 5.74
N SER A 9 1.87 -19.14 6.27
CA SER A 9 1.80 -17.75 6.73
C SER A 9 1.44 -16.80 5.60
N GLU A 10 2.11 -16.89 4.45
CA GLU A 10 1.83 -16.03 3.28
C GLU A 10 0.41 -16.26 2.75
N PHE A 11 -0.07 -17.50 2.77
CA PHE A 11 -1.44 -17.82 2.39
C PHE A 11 -2.47 -17.24 3.37
N ASP A 12 -2.22 -17.29 4.68
CA ASP A 12 -3.07 -16.65 5.69
C ASP A 12 -3.10 -15.12 5.52
N HIS A 13 -1.93 -14.50 5.30
CA HIS A 13 -1.85 -13.07 5.01
C HIS A 13 -2.64 -12.71 3.74
N THR A 14 -2.53 -13.52 2.69
CA THR A 14 -3.31 -13.34 1.45
C THR A 14 -4.81 -13.41 1.72
N LEU A 15 -5.27 -14.42 2.48
CA LEU A 15 -6.68 -14.55 2.80
C LEU A 15 -7.19 -13.38 3.63
N ARG A 16 -6.43 -12.92 4.63
CA ARG A 16 -6.79 -11.75 5.44
C ARG A 16 -6.85 -10.47 4.61
N ALA A 17 -5.85 -10.27 3.74
CA ALA A 17 -5.78 -9.14 2.83
C ALA A 17 -6.99 -9.09 1.87
N LEU A 18 -7.46 -10.26 1.41
CA LEU A 18 -8.60 -10.33 0.48
C LEU A 18 -9.96 -10.39 1.17
N ALA A 19 -10.05 -11.00 2.35
CA ALA A 19 -11.30 -11.15 3.10
C ALA A 19 -11.70 -9.87 3.86
N GLY A 20 -10.85 -8.84 3.87
CA GLY A 20 -11.12 -7.60 4.58
C GLY A 20 -10.94 -7.72 6.10
N VAL A 21 -10.26 -8.77 6.57
CA VAL A 21 -9.98 -9.00 7.99
C VAL A 21 -8.62 -8.40 8.29
N HIS A 22 -8.61 -7.09 8.48
CA HIS A 22 -7.41 -6.31 8.76
C HIS A 22 -7.41 -5.89 10.22
N GLU A 23 -6.32 -6.18 10.93
CA GLU A 23 -6.13 -5.78 12.31
C GLU A 23 -4.86 -4.95 12.37
N ALA A 24 -5.00 -3.67 12.76
CA ALA A 24 -3.86 -2.79 12.94
C ALA A 24 -3.15 -3.12 14.26
N ALA A 25 -1.83 -3.20 14.22
CA ALA A 25 -0.98 -3.26 15.39
C ALA A 25 -0.80 -1.87 16.03
N ARG A 26 -0.89 -0.80 15.23
CA ARG A 26 -0.82 0.60 15.69
C ARG A 26 -2.21 1.20 15.89
N PRO A 27 -2.38 2.13 16.87
CA PRO A 27 -3.62 2.88 17.03
C PRO A 27 -3.94 3.69 15.77
N ASN A 28 -5.23 3.89 15.49
CA ASN A 28 -5.65 4.64 14.32
C ASN A 28 -5.34 6.14 14.57
N PRO A 29 -4.56 6.80 13.70
CA PRO A 29 -4.13 8.18 13.94
C PRO A 29 -5.27 9.21 13.87
N ALA A 30 -6.45 8.79 13.40
CA ALA A 30 -7.64 9.62 13.39
C ALA A 30 -8.56 9.43 14.61
N ASP A 31 -8.28 8.50 15.54
CA ASP A 31 -9.19 8.14 16.64
C ASP A 31 -9.69 9.33 17.47
N GLU A 32 -8.80 10.29 17.76
CA GLU A 32 -9.13 11.47 18.58
C GLU A 32 -9.69 12.66 17.77
N ILE A 33 -9.81 12.53 16.44
CA ILE A 33 -10.26 13.62 15.56
C ILE A 33 -11.78 13.52 15.37
N VAL A 34 -12.48 14.61 15.68
CA VAL A 34 -13.94 14.70 15.50
C VAL A 34 -14.29 14.62 14.01
N GLU A 35 -15.30 13.81 13.69
CA GLU A 35 -15.86 13.70 12.33
C GLU A 35 -16.45 15.04 11.88
N ALA A 36 -16.11 15.47 10.68
CA ALA A 36 -16.71 16.65 10.08
C ALA A 36 -18.03 16.31 9.37
N GLU A 37 -18.93 17.28 9.30
CA GLU A 37 -20.12 17.15 8.45
C GLU A 37 -19.71 17.34 6.99
N LEU A 38 -19.55 16.23 6.27
CA LEU A 38 -19.33 16.20 4.83
C LEU A 38 -20.65 16.07 4.08
N ASP A 39 -20.81 16.83 3.00
CA ASP A 39 -21.92 16.61 2.08
C ASP A 39 -21.79 15.26 1.34
N GLU A 40 -22.86 14.81 0.68
CA GLU A 40 -22.88 13.51 0.00
C GLU A 40 -21.79 13.38 -1.07
N LYS A 41 -21.50 14.46 -1.80
CA LYS A 41 -20.49 14.45 -2.88
C LYS A 41 -19.08 14.42 -2.30
N GLU A 42 -18.83 15.19 -1.25
CA GLU A 42 -17.56 15.22 -0.53
C GLU A 42 -17.27 13.85 0.11
N ARG A 43 -18.26 13.26 0.78
CA ARG A 43 -18.17 11.92 1.38
C ARG A 43 -17.88 10.86 0.32
N ALA A 44 -18.64 10.85 -0.78
CA ALA A 44 -18.40 9.91 -1.89
C ALA A 44 -17.03 10.10 -2.54
N HIS A 45 -16.56 11.35 -2.65
CA HIS A 45 -15.23 11.66 -3.17
C HIS A 45 -14.13 11.14 -2.25
N ALA A 46 -14.21 11.43 -0.94
CA ALA A 46 -13.28 10.95 0.07
C ALA A 46 -13.24 9.41 0.11
N ALA A 47 -14.41 8.76 0.05
CA ALA A 47 -14.50 7.30 -0.02
C ALA A 47 -13.83 6.74 -1.28
N GLY A 48 -13.96 7.42 -2.41
CA GLY A 48 -13.29 7.06 -3.66
C GLY A 48 -11.77 7.17 -3.56
N LEU A 49 -11.25 8.23 -2.95
CA LEU A 49 -9.80 8.41 -2.73
C LEU A 49 -9.26 7.37 -1.74
N MET A 50 -9.97 7.11 -0.65
CA MET A 50 -9.56 6.09 0.32
C MET A 50 -9.62 4.68 -0.26
N ARG A 51 -10.55 4.39 -1.19
CA ARG A 51 -10.53 3.12 -1.93
C ARG A 51 -9.29 2.97 -2.79
N VAL A 52 -8.80 4.06 -3.38
CA VAL A 52 -7.53 4.05 -4.11
C VAL A 52 -6.37 3.75 -3.18
N ASN A 53 -6.31 4.40 -2.01
CA ASN A 53 -5.27 4.12 -0.99
C ASN A 53 -5.31 2.65 -0.56
N HIS A 54 -6.49 2.17 -0.16
CA HIS A 54 -6.69 0.77 0.21
C HIS A 54 -6.20 -0.22 -0.87
N VAL A 55 -6.46 0.06 -2.16
CA VAL A 55 -5.95 -0.81 -3.23
C VAL A 55 -4.43 -0.71 -3.37
N GLY A 56 -3.86 0.49 -3.16
CA GLY A 56 -2.42 0.67 -2.98
C GLY A 56 -1.87 -0.29 -1.93
N GLU A 57 -2.48 -0.34 -0.75
CA GLU A 57 -1.97 -1.17 0.35
C GLU A 57 -2.14 -2.66 0.07
N VAL A 58 -3.24 -3.07 -0.58
CA VAL A 58 -3.40 -4.46 -1.06
C VAL A 58 -2.28 -4.84 -2.04
N CYS A 59 -1.91 -3.92 -2.94
CA CYS A 59 -0.82 -4.14 -3.87
C CYS A 59 0.55 -4.18 -3.17
N ALA A 60 0.81 -3.24 -2.26
CA ALA A 60 2.06 -3.15 -1.50
C ALA A 60 2.28 -4.42 -0.66
N GLN A 61 1.26 -4.86 0.07
CA GLN A 61 1.27 -6.14 0.79
C GLN A 61 1.69 -7.32 -0.09
N ALA A 62 0.97 -7.50 -1.20
CA ALA A 62 1.23 -8.61 -2.12
C ALA A 62 2.63 -8.54 -2.73
N LEU A 63 3.05 -7.33 -3.12
CA LEU A 63 4.34 -7.05 -3.71
C LEU A 63 5.46 -7.37 -2.70
N TYR A 64 5.39 -6.85 -1.48
CA TYR A 64 6.41 -7.05 -0.44
C TYR A 64 6.52 -8.52 -0.02
N GLN A 65 5.40 -9.23 0.08
CA GLN A 65 5.42 -10.68 0.30
C GLN A 65 6.14 -11.42 -0.83
N GLY A 66 5.80 -11.13 -2.10
CA GLY A 66 6.48 -11.73 -3.25
C GLY A 66 7.98 -11.45 -3.25
N GLN A 67 8.36 -10.21 -2.95
CA GLN A 67 9.75 -9.76 -2.83
C GLN A 67 10.49 -10.47 -1.68
N ALA A 68 9.87 -10.60 -0.51
CA ALA A 68 10.47 -11.18 0.68
C ALA A 68 10.72 -12.70 0.55
N ILE A 69 9.85 -13.41 -0.18
CA ILE A 69 10.01 -14.85 -0.46
C ILE A 69 11.27 -15.13 -1.28
N THR A 70 11.65 -14.20 -2.17
CA THR A 70 12.75 -14.37 -3.11
C THR A 70 14.02 -13.58 -2.74
N ALA A 71 13.95 -12.71 -1.73
CA ALA A 71 15.07 -11.97 -1.18
C ALA A 71 16.14 -12.90 -0.57
N ARG A 72 17.42 -12.59 -0.85
CA ARG A 72 18.57 -13.38 -0.41
C ARG A 72 19.31 -12.70 0.74
N ASP A 73 19.40 -11.38 0.70
CA ASP A 73 19.96 -10.57 1.77
C ASP A 73 18.98 -10.48 2.96
N PRO A 74 19.39 -10.91 4.17
CA PRO A 74 18.58 -10.77 5.38
C PRO A 74 18.18 -9.33 5.69
N GLN A 75 19.00 -8.32 5.36
CA GLN A 75 18.66 -6.92 5.63
C GLN A 75 17.56 -6.42 4.69
N ALA A 76 17.67 -6.69 3.40
CA ALA A 76 16.62 -6.40 2.43
C ALA A 76 15.31 -7.09 2.79
N ARG A 77 15.37 -8.35 3.20
CA ARG A 77 14.21 -9.11 3.66
C ARG A 77 13.56 -8.48 4.91
N ALA A 78 14.35 -8.12 5.91
CA ALA A 78 13.83 -7.51 7.14
C ALA A 78 13.16 -6.15 6.85
N ALA A 79 13.70 -5.36 5.92
CA ALA A 79 13.08 -4.10 5.50
C ALA A 79 11.72 -4.33 4.82
N LEU A 80 11.60 -5.35 3.96
CA LEU A 80 10.34 -5.72 3.31
C LEU A 80 9.30 -6.23 4.32
N GLU A 81 9.71 -7.08 5.26
CA GLU A 81 8.83 -7.58 6.33
C GLU A 81 8.37 -6.44 7.25
N GLN A 82 9.24 -5.47 7.54
CA GLN A 82 8.87 -4.28 8.31
C GLN A 82 7.87 -3.41 7.54
N ALA A 83 8.15 -3.09 6.27
CA ALA A 83 7.24 -2.31 5.43
C ALA A 83 5.87 -2.99 5.33
N ALA A 84 5.83 -4.30 5.05
CA ALA A 84 4.58 -5.07 5.05
C ALA A 84 3.84 -5.04 6.41
N GLY A 85 4.54 -4.95 7.53
CA GLY A 85 3.90 -4.74 8.83
C GLY A 85 3.22 -3.36 8.94
N GLU A 86 3.94 -2.29 8.57
CA GLU A 86 3.43 -0.91 8.59
C GLU A 86 2.25 -0.74 7.59
N GLU A 87 2.33 -1.36 6.40
CA GLU A 87 1.25 -1.38 5.40
C GLU A 87 -0.02 -2.10 5.87
N GLN A 88 0.10 -3.06 6.79
CA GLN A 88 -1.06 -3.78 7.30
C GLN A 88 -1.92 -2.86 8.19
N ASP A 89 -1.28 -1.94 8.90
CA ASP A 89 -1.96 -0.88 9.63
C ASP A 89 -2.68 0.06 8.66
N HIS A 90 -1.99 0.52 7.60
CA HIS A 90 -2.56 1.42 6.61
C HIS A 90 -3.77 0.82 5.90
N LEU A 91 -3.69 -0.47 5.57
CA LEU A 91 -4.79 -1.23 4.97
C LEU A 91 -6.00 -1.28 5.91
N ALA A 92 -5.78 -1.52 7.21
CA ALA A 92 -6.83 -1.54 8.22
C ALA A 92 -7.49 -0.16 8.40
N TRP A 93 -6.68 0.89 8.56
CA TRP A 93 -7.17 2.27 8.70
C TRP A 93 -7.93 2.72 7.45
N SER A 94 -7.45 2.37 6.27
CA SER A 94 -8.12 2.69 5.01
C SER A 94 -9.45 1.96 4.89
N ALA A 95 -9.51 0.67 5.24
CA ALA A 95 -10.75 -0.11 5.20
C ALA A 95 -11.78 0.44 6.20
N GLU A 96 -11.35 0.79 7.41
CA GLU A 96 -12.18 1.42 8.42
C GLU A 96 -12.73 2.76 7.92
N ARG A 97 -11.87 3.65 7.41
CA ARG A 97 -12.30 4.98 6.95
C ARG A 97 -13.25 4.91 5.76
N ILE A 98 -13.02 3.99 4.82
CA ILE A 98 -13.97 3.74 3.72
C ILE A 98 -15.37 3.40 4.26
N ARG A 99 -15.44 2.61 5.34
CA ARG A 99 -16.69 2.21 5.98
C ARG A 99 -17.38 3.39 6.68
N GLU A 100 -16.61 4.22 7.39
CA GLU A 100 -17.11 5.44 8.04
C GLU A 100 -17.69 6.44 7.02
N LEU A 101 -17.15 6.44 5.80
CA LEU A 101 -17.61 7.28 4.68
C LEU A 101 -18.75 6.63 3.87
N ASP A 102 -19.39 5.57 4.38
CA ASP A 102 -20.44 4.80 3.68
C ASP A 102 -20.00 4.26 2.31
N GLY A 103 -18.68 4.03 2.16
CA GLY A 103 -18.06 3.49 0.98
C GLY A 103 -17.93 1.97 0.98
N ARG A 104 -17.22 1.46 -0.01
CA ARG A 104 -16.85 0.04 -0.14
C ARG A 104 -15.43 -0.10 -0.67
N THR A 105 -14.78 -1.21 -0.37
CA THR A 105 -13.48 -1.56 -0.97
C THR A 105 -13.66 -1.99 -2.44
N SER A 106 -12.55 -2.08 -3.17
CA SER A 106 -12.58 -2.39 -4.61
C SER A 106 -12.92 -3.86 -4.86
N LEU A 107 -13.76 -4.12 -5.86
CA LEU A 107 -14.10 -5.49 -6.26
C LEU A 107 -12.95 -6.21 -6.98
N LEU A 108 -11.94 -5.46 -7.40
CA LEU A 108 -10.80 -5.96 -8.15
C LEU A 108 -9.60 -6.33 -7.26
N ASN A 109 -9.75 -6.27 -5.93
CA ASN A 109 -8.68 -6.58 -4.99
C ASN A 109 -7.99 -7.93 -5.25
N PRO A 110 -8.70 -9.05 -5.56
CA PRO A 110 -8.04 -10.32 -5.88
C PRO A 110 -7.13 -10.23 -7.12
N LEU A 111 -7.54 -9.48 -8.15
CA LEU A 111 -6.76 -9.29 -9.35
C LEU A 111 -5.51 -8.45 -9.08
N TRP A 112 -5.68 -7.36 -8.33
CA TRP A 112 -4.59 -6.47 -7.95
C TRP A 112 -3.55 -7.16 -7.08
N TYR A 113 -4.01 -7.95 -6.10
CA TYR A 113 -3.16 -8.75 -5.25
C TYR A 113 -2.32 -9.75 -6.07
N ALA A 114 -2.98 -10.57 -6.89
CA ALA A 114 -2.31 -11.60 -7.68
C ALA A 114 -1.25 -11.00 -8.62
N GLY A 115 -1.58 -9.90 -9.30
CA GLY A 115 -0.64 -9.20 -10.19
C GLY A 115 0.57 -8.66 -9.43
N SER A 116 0.34 -8.00 -8.30
CA SER A 116 1.40 -7.40 -7.47
C SER A 116 2.32 -8.45 -6.84
N PHE A 117 1.77 -9.57 -6.38
CA PHE A 117 2.55 -10.69 -5.87
C PHE A 117 3.51 -11.26 -6.91
N VAL A 118 3.02 -11.50 -8.13
CA VAL A 118 3.85 -12.02 -9.23
C VAL A 118 4.96 -11.02 -9.59
N MET A 119 4.64 -9.72 -9.64
CA MET A 119 5.64 -8.68 -9.88
C MET A 119 6.70 -8.64 -8.77
N GLY A 120 6.28 -8.72 -7.50
CA GLY A 120 7.19 -8.75 -6.35
C GLY A 120 8.13 -9.96 -6.38
N ALA A 121 7.59 -11.16 -6.62
CA ALA A 121 8.38 -12.37 -6.73
C ALA A 121 9.39 -12.30 -7.90
N ALA A 122 8.99 -11.72 -9.04
CA ALA A 122 9.88 -11.49 -10.16
C ALA A 122 11.00 -10.49 -9.80
N ALA A 123 10.67 -9.38 -9.14
CA ALA A 123 11.64 -8.36 -8.73
C ALA A 123 12.68 -8.92 -7.76
N GLY A 124 12.27 -9.67 -6.74
CA GLY A 124 13.20 -10.29 -5.79
C GLY A 124 14.05 -11.40 -6.41
N ALA A 125 13.50 -12.18 -7.35
CA ALA A 125 14.27 -13.18 -8.10
C ALA A 125 15.41 -12.58 -8.94
N LEU A 126 15.27 -11.33 -9.41
CA LEU A 126 16.31 -10.59 -10.16
C LEU A 126 17.46 -10.12 -9.27
N GLY A 127 17.32 -10.17 -7.95
CA GLY A 127 18.35 -9.87 -6.96
C GLY A 127 18.04 -8.66 -6.07
N ASP A 128 18.62 -8.64 -4.87
CA ASP A 128 18.21 -7.74 -3.78
C ASP A 128 18.31 -6.24 -4.12
N ARG A 129 19.32 -5.83 -4.88
CA ARG A 129 19.44 -4.42 -5.30
C ARG A 129 18.29 -3.96 -6.21
N TRP A 130 17.82 -4.82 -7.09
CA TRP A 130 16.66 -4.55 -7.95
C TRP A 130 15.36 -4.67 -7.18
N ASN A 131 15.31 -5.60 -6.23
CA ASN A 131 14.21 -5.77 -5.31
C ASN A 131 13.94 -4.47 -4.53
N LEU A 132 14.98 -3.94 -3.87
CA LEU A 132 14.95 -2.68 -3.14
C LEU A 132 14.69 -1.48 -4.06
N ALA A 133 15.16 -1.51 -5.31
CA ALA A 133 14.85 -0.47 -6.30
C ALA A 133 13.35 -0.43 -6.65
N PHE A 134 12.72 -1.59 -6.75
CA PHE A 134 11.29 -1.71 -7.02
C PHE A 134 10.45 -1.28 -5.81
N LEU A 135 10.86 -1.62 -4.59
CA LEU A 135 10.31 -1.07 -3.35
C LEU A 135 10.41 0.47 -3.37
N ALA A 136 11.61 1.02 -3.49
CA ALA A 136 11.84 2.47 -3.46
C ALA A 136 11.03 3.25 -4.51
N GLU A 137 10.90 2.74 -5.74
CA GLU A 137 10.10 3.39 -6.76
C GLU A 137 8.59 3.25 -6.53
N THR A 138 8.14 2.14 -5.93
CA THR A 138 6.74 1.95 -5.53
C THR A 138 6.36 2.99 -4.49
N GLU A 139 7.13 3.09 -3.40
CA GLU A 139 6.88 4.07 -2.33
C GLU A 139 6.94 5.51 -2.82
N ARG A 140 7.87 5.81 -3.73
CA ARG A 140 7.95 7.13 -4.36
C ARG A 140 6.65 7.48 -5.11
N GLN A 141 6.05 6.52 -5.82
CA GLN A 141 4.80 6.75 -6.55
C GLN A 141 3.59 6.79 -5.62
N VAL A 142 3.58 5.99 -4.55
CA VAL A 142 2.54 6.03 -3.52
C VAL A 142 2.57 7.38 -2.80
N GLU A 143 3.73 7.87 -2.38
CA GLU A 143 3.90 9.19 -1.76
C GLU A 143 3.38 10.33 -2.66
N GLU A 144 3.68 10.27 -3.97
CA GLU A 144 3.16 11.21 -4.97
C GLU A 144 1.61 11.17 -5.03
N HIS A 145 1.02 9.97 -4.98
CA HIS A 145 -0.43 9.78 -4.98
C HIS A 145 -1.09 10.29 -3.70
N LEU A 146 -0.55 9.96 -2.52
CA LEU A 146 -1.03 10.43 -1.23
C LEU A 146 -0.96 11.95 -1.12
N SER A 147 0.13 12.55 -1.59
CA SER A 147 0.27 14.01 -1.69
C SER A 147 -0.80 14.62 -2.60
N GLY A 148 -1.09 13.99 -3.74
CA GLY A 148 -2.18 14.39 -4.63
C GLY A 148 -3.57 14.22 -4.00
N HIS A 149 -3.78 13.22 -3.14
CA HIS A 149 -5.03 13.01 -2.41
C HIS A 149 -5.24 14.09 -1.34
N LEU A 150 -4.20 14.46 -0.59
CA LEU A 150 -4.27 15.55 0.38
C LEU A 150 -4.69 16.89 -0.25
N GLN A 151 -4.39 17.11 -1.54
CA GLN A 151 -4.85 18.31 -2.26
C GLN A 151 -6.31 18.24 -2.70
N LYS A 152 -6.86 17.04 -2.86
CA LYS A 152 -8.23 16.80 -3.37
C LYS A 152 -9.25 16.55 -2.27
N LEU A 153 -8.81 16.05 -1.12
CA LEU A 153 -9.67 15.81 0.04
C LEU A 153 -10.28 17.13 0.53
N PRO A 154 -11.56 17.12 0.95
CA PRO A 154 -12.18 18.27 1.61
C PRO A 154 -11.30 18.76 2.77
N ALA A 155 -11.19 20.08 2.94
CA ALA A 155 -10.36 20.66 4.01
C ALA A 155 -10.88 20.28 5.41
N GLU A 156 -12.20 20.14 5.54
CA GLU A 156 -12.88 19.77 6.78
C GLU A 156 -12.73 18.29 7.12
N ASP A 157 -12.39 17.41 6.15
CA ASP A 157 -12.20 15.97 6.37
C ASP A 157 -10.85 15.67 7.06
N ARG A 158 -10.69 16.23 8.26
CA ARG A 158 -9.45 16.16 9.04
C ARG A 158 -9.10 14.72 9.44
N ARG A 159 -10.09 13.86 9.62
CA ARG A 159 -9.89 12.43 9.90
C ARG A 159 -9.19 11.74 8.74
N THR A 160 -9.74 11.83 7.51
CA THR A 160 -9.09 11.20 6.34
C THR A 160 -7.72 11.79 6.07
N ARG A 161 -7.57 13.11 6.21
CA ARG A 161 -6.28 13.78 5.99
C ARG A 161 -5.21 13.30 6.96
N ALA A 162 -5.53 13.13 8.24
CA ALA A 162 -4.59 12.63 9.24
C ALA A 162 -4.08 11.22 8.93
N LEU A 163 -4.96 10.32 8.49
CA LEU A 163 -4.56 8.99 8.02
C LEU A 163 -3.55 9.09 6.88
N VAL A 164 -3.91 9.84 5.82
CA VAL A 164 -3.09 9.98 4.61
C VAL A 164 -1.74 10.66 4.90
N GLU A 165 -1.69 11.58 5.86
CA GLU A 165 -0.45 12.23 6.29
C GLU A 165 0.52 11.26 6.97
N VAL A 166 0.01 10.38 7.85
CA VAL A 166 0.82 9.33 8.50
C VAL A 166 1.30 8.32 7.46
N MET A 167 0.40 7.83 6.60
CA MET A 167 0.75 6.89 5.53
C MET A 167 1.88 7.46 4.67
N ARG A 168 1.73 8.71 4.18
CA ARG A 168 2.74 9.37 3.35
C ARG A 168 4.11 9.47 4.03
N ALA A 169 4.14 9.71 5.33
CA ALA A 169 5.39 9.80 6.09
C ALA A 169 6.08 8.43 6.22
N ASP A 170 5.29 7.37 6.45
CA ASP A 170 5.78 5.99 6.49
C ASP A 170 6.35 5.58 5.12
N GLU A 171 5.67 5.90 4.00
CA GLU A 171 6.19 5.57 2.65
C GLU A 171 7.52 6.24 2.33
N ALA A 172 7.66 7.51 2.70
CA ALA A 172 8.92 8.22 2.51
C ALA A 172 10.06 7.53 3.26
N LYS A 173 9.78 7.03 4.48
CA LYS A 173 10.74 6.27 5.30
C LYS A 173 11.03 4.89 4.71
N HIS A 174 10.06 4.17 4.15
CA HIS A 174 10.27 2.90 3.45
C HIS A 174 11.20 3.10 2.25
N ARG A 175 10.93 4.11 1.41
CA ARG A 175 11.80 4.49 0.30
C ARG A 175 13.22 4.77 0.77
N ASP A 176 13.38 5.63 1.77
CA ASP A 176 14.70 6.06 2.23
C ASP A 176 15.48 4.90 2.84
N THR A 177 14.80 3.97 3.51
CA THR A 177 15.38 2.71 4.00
C THR A 177 15.88 1.85 2.84
N ALA A 178 15.07 1.66 1.80
CA ALA A 178 15.44 0.87 0.63
C ALA A 178 16.66 1.47 -0.10
N LEU A 179 16.71 2.79 -0.25
CA LEU A 179 17.86 3.51 -0.79
C LEU A 179 19.10 3.34 0.09
N GLY A 180 18.97 3.45 1.42
CA GLY A 180 20.04 3.24 2.38
C GLY A 180 20.63 1.82 2.36
N LEU A 181 19.81 0.82 2.04
CA LEU A 181 20.21 -0.58 1.87
C LEU A 181 20.79 -0.89 0.47
N GLY A 182 20.99 0.12 -0.38
CA GLY A 182 21.70 -0.04 -1.65
C GLY A 182 20.81 -0.40 -2.84
N ALA A 183 19.54 0.01 -2.81
CA ALA A 183 18.66 -0.01 -3.98
C ALA A 183 19.37 0.52 -5.24
N ALA A 184 19.18 -0.19 -6.36
CA ALA A 184 19.61 0.30 -7.66
C ALA A 184 18.69 1.44 -8.15
N GLU A 185 19.15 2.18 -9.16
CA GLU A 185 18.28 3.11 -9.88
C GLU A 185 17.54 2.34 -10.97
N LEU A 186 16.21 2.29 -10.91
CA LEU A 186 15.41 1.64 -11.96
C LEU A 186 15.55 2.39 -13.29
N PRO A 187 15.64 1.68 -14.43
CA PRO A 187 15.62 2.31 -15.74
C PRO A 187 14.34 3.13 -15.96
N ALA A 188 14.46 4.29 -16.59
CA ALA A 188 13.32 5.17 -16.87
C ALA A 188 12.12 4.48 -17.56
N PRO A 189 12.31 3.54 -18.52
CA PRO A 189 11.19 2.81 -19.11
C PRO A 189 10.41 1.97 -18.08
N VAL A 190 11.09 1.41 -17.08
CA VAL A 190 10.45 0.63 -16.01
C VAL A 190 9.64 1.56 -15.10
N LYS A 191 10.24 2.68 -14.67
CA LYS A 191 9.53 3.71 -13.87
C LYS A 191 8.27 4.20 -14.60
N LEU A 192 8.36 4.42 -15.91
CA LEU A 192 7.21 4.81 -16.74
C LEU A 192 6.14 3.72 -16.79
N ALA A 193 6.52 2.45 -17.00
CA ALA A 193 5.58 1.33 -17.00
C ALA A 193 4.84 1.20 -15.66
N MET A 194 5.55 1.32 -14.54
CA MET A 194 4.96 1.33 -13.20
C MET A 194 3.96 2.47 -13.04
N ARG A 195 4.31 3.70 -13.46
CA ARG A 195 3.39 4.86 -13.41
C ARG A 195 2.12 4.63 -14.24
N LEU A 196 2.25 4.04 -15.43
CA LEU A 196 1.10 3.74 -16.29
C LEU A 196 0.19 2.68 -15.63
N ALA A 197 0.76 1.62 -15.08
CA ALA A 197 0.01 0.59 -14.35
C ALA A 197 -0.70 1.21 -13.13
N SER A 198 0.01 2.01 -12.35
CA SER A 198 -0.52 2.72 -11.18
C SER A 198 -1.66 3.68 -11.56
N LYS A 199 -1.56 4.37 -12.70
CA LYS A 199 -2.64 5.22 -13.22
C LYS A 199 -3.90 4.43 -13.59
N VAL A 200 -3.74 3.25 -14.20
CA VAL A 200 -4.88 2.37 -14.52
C VAL A 200 -5.54 1.89 -13.22
N MET A 201 -4.74 1.40 -12.28
CA MET A 201 -5.20 0.94 -10.98
C MET A 201 -5.98 2.05 -10.24
N THR A 202 -5.37 3.21 -10.03
CA THR A 202 -6.02 4.34 -9.32
C THR A 202 -7.31 4.79 -10.00
N THR A 203 -7.36 4.84 -11.33
CA THR A 203 -8.56 5.23 -12.07
C THR A 203 -9.70 4.21 -11.89
N LEU A 204 -9.39 2.92 -11.95
CA LEU A 204 -10.39 1.86 -11.79
C LEU A 204 -10.85 1.77 -10.34
N SER A 205 -9.93 1.77 -9.38
CA SER A 205 -10.23 1.68 -7.94
C SER A 205 -11.00 2.90 -7.43
N TYR A 206 -10.85 4.07 -8.04
CA TYR A 206 -11.70 5.22 -7.68
C TYR A 206 -13.18 4.97 -8.00
N ARG A 207 -13.49 4.10 -8.98
CA ARG A 207 -14.87 3.85 -9.46
C ARG A 207 -15.44 2.50 -9.02
N LEU A 208 -14.60 1.48 -8.87
CA LEU A 208 -14.98 0.07 -8.75
C LEU A 208 -14.53 -0.56 -7.44
#